data_AF-A0A661MW14-F1
#
_entry.id   AF-A0A661MW14-F1
#
_cell.length_a   1.000
_cell.length_b   1.000
_cell.length_c   1.000
_cell.angle_alpha   90.00
_cell.angle_beta   90.00
_cell.angle_gamma   90.00
#
_symmetry.space_group_name_H-M   'P 1'
#
loop_
_entity.id
_entity.type
_entity.pdbx_description
1 polymer ?
#
loop_
_entity_poly.entity_id
_entity_poly.type
_entity_poly.pdbx_seq_one_letter_code
_entity_poly.pdbx_strand_id
1 'polypeptide(L)'
;MTTVTEAAKRLIGNDDEEALEGGDLGLLCRDPLLAQQLARRIAEVTQDVAPGRHWSIEDIRDVFEVACRGPQRDSVQILEGRFFRKRLREQCALGERYGDPFALMVVKLARTTDGPALSDSILDAITDRLRRTDMVFLYKRRFGIILPRMRAVSLGPLIGRVEKLIGVGAGEEHVDSVATLVYPDPEYSDTQSVLDWAEDQLREI
;
A
#
# COMPACT_ATOMS: atom_id res chain seq x y z
N MET A 1 -27.72 19.63 0.76
CA MET A 1 -26.33 19.25 0.43
C MET A 1 -25.41 20.06 1.31
N THR A 2 -24.90 19.46 2.38
CA THR A 2 -23.87 20.05 3.24
C THR A 2 -22.50 19.68 2.65
N THR A 3 -21.72 20.68 2.26
CA THR A 3 -20.37 20.50 1.70
C THR A 3 -19.41 20.03 2.80
N VAL A 4 -18.44 19.21 2.43
CA VAL A 4 -17.42 18.54 3.28
C VAL A 4 -16.67 19.48 4.24
N THR A 5 -16.71 20.79 4.00
CA THR A 5 -16.15 21.84 4.87
C THR A 5 -16.99 22.19 6.11
N GLU A 6 -18.29 21.88 6.17
CA GLU A 6 -19.12 22.14 7.36
C GLU A 6 -19.05 21.04 8.42
N ALA A 7 -18.63 19.82 8.04
CA ALA A 7 -18.45 18.71 8.99
C ALA A 7 -17.25 18.91 9.94
N ALA A 8 -16.35 19.84 9.63
CA ALA A 8 -15.14 20.12 10.41
C ALA A 8 -15.36 21.02 11.65
N LYS A 9 -16.60 21.40 11.98
CA LYS A 9 -16.93 22.30 13.09
C LYS A 9 -17.90 21.72 14.13
N ARG A 10 -17.94 20.39 14.30
CA ARG A 10 -18.49 19.81 15.54
C ARG A 10 -17.43 19.89 16.63
N LEU A 11 -17.71 20.69 17.67
CA LEU A 11 -17.01 20.60 18.94
C LEU A 11 -17.32 19.21 19.52
N ILE A 12 -16.26 18.44 19.76
CA ILE A 12 -16.26 17.10 20.35
C ILE A 12 -16.98 17.19 21.70
N GLY A 13 -17.98 16.35 21.92
CA GLY A 13 -18.69 16.26 23.20
C GLY A 13 -18.08 15.19 24.12
N ASN A 14 -18.41 15.20 25.41
CA ASN A 14 -17.98 14.16 26.36
C ASN A 14 -18.36 12.74 25.88
N ASP A 15 -19.50 12.59 25.22
CA ASP A 15 -20.00 11.30 24.71
C ASP A 15 -19.07 10.68 23.64
N ASP A 16 -18.33 11.51 22.91
CA ASP A 16 -17.37 11.09 21.88
C ASP A 16 -16.10 10.49 22.50
N GLU A 17 -15.63 11.05 23.63
CA GLU A 17 -14.50 10.52 24.40
C GLU A 17 -14.85 9.24 25.16
N GLU A 18 -16.05 9.19 25.76
CA GLU A 18 -16.54 7.97 26.42
C GLU A 18 -16.68 6.79 25.44
N ALA A 19 -17.12 7.04 24.21
CA ALA A 19 -17.21 6.01 23.18
C ALA A 19 -15.83 5.47 22.75
N LEU A 20 -14.80 6.33 22.71
CA LEU A 20 -13.42 5.95 22.40
C LEU A 20 -12.78 5.13 23.53
N GLU A 21 -13.00 5.53 24.78
CA GLU A 21 -12.44 4.83 25.95
C GLU A 21 -13.19 3.53 26.26
N GLY A 22 -14.51 3.53 26.08
CA GLY A 22 -15.37 2.36 26.30
C GLY A 22 -15.37 1.34 25.17
N GLY A 23 -14.82 1.69 24.00
CA GLY A 23 -14.72 0.79 22.85
C GLY A 23 -16.08 0.42 22.24
N ASP A 24 -17.02 1.37 22.16
CA ASP A 24 -18.33 1.13 21.54
C ASP A 24 -18.18 0.97 20.02
N LEU A 25 -17.96 -0.27 19.59
CA LEU A 25 -17.79 -0.64 18.19
C LEU A 25 -18.98 -0.21 17.31
N GLY A 26 -20.20 -0.17 17.87
CA GLY A 26 -21.40 0.21 17.12
C GLY A 26 -21.39 1.68 16.73
N LEU A 27 -20.97 2.55 17.65
CA LEU A 27 -20.83 3.98 17.41
C LEU A 27 -19.59 4.29 16.55
N LEU A 28 -18.45 3.66 16.87
CA LEU A 28 -17.17 3.82 16.15
C LEU A 28 -17.28 3.44 14.67
N CYS A 29 -18.07 2.43 14.32
CA CYS A 29 -18.28 2.05 12.91
C CYS A 29 -19.23 2.98 12.15
N ARG A 30 -20.04 3.77 12.85
CA ARG A 30 -21.06 4.64 12.26
C ARG A 30 -20.60 6.09 12.12
N ASP A 31 -19.66 6.54 12.95
CA ASP A 31 -19.10 7.90 12.91
C ASP A 31 -17.67 7.91 12.33
N PRO A 32 -17.46 8.47 11.12
CA PRO A 32 -16.14 8.55 10.49
C PRO A 32 -15.10 9.37 11.27
N LEU A 33 -15.53 10.39 12.02
CA LEU A 33 -14.63 11.24 12.82
C LEU A 33 -14.09 10.47 14.03
N LEU A 34 -14.97 9.74 14.74
CA LEU A 34 -14.58 8.89 15.85
C LEU A 34 -13.67 7.74 15.40
N ALA A 35 -13.98 7.10 14.26
CA ALA A 35 -13.11 6.09 13.68
C ALA A 35 -11.70 6.63 13.35
N GLN A 36 -11.62 7.86 12.82
CA GLN A 36 -10.35 8.50 12.50
C GLN A 36 -9.56 8.88 13.76
N GLN A 37 -10.23 9.31 14.83
CA GLN A 37 -9.59 9.62 16.11
C GLN A 37 -9.08 8.36 16.82
N LEU A 38 -9.86 7.28 16.80
CA LEU A 38 -9.44 5.97 17.30
C LEU A 38 -8.16 5.52 16.57
N ALA A 39 -8.16 5.58 15.23
CA ALA A 39 -7.00 5.22 14.42
C ALA A 39 -5.76 6.07 14.76
N ARG A 40 -5.94 7.37 15.04
CA ARG A 40 -4.84 8.25 15.48
C ARG A 40 -4.31 7.89 16.87
N ARG A 41 -5.18 7.67 17.86
CA ARG A 41 -4.76 7.24 19.20
C ARG A 41 -4.01 5.91 19.15
N ILE A 42 -4.46 4.97 18.31
CA ILE A 42 -3.73 3.72 18.11
C ILE A 42 -2.38 3.96 17.43
N ALA A 43 -2.29 4.88 16.46
CA ALA A 43 -1.04 5.27 15.82
C ALA A 43 -0.02 5.82 16.83
N GLU A 44 -0.49 6.67 17.75
CA GLU A 44 0.32 7.26 18.81
C GLU A 44 0.82 6.18 19.78
N VAL A 45 -0.07 5.32 20.28
CA VAL A 45 0.30 4.23 21.19
C VAL A 45 1.22 3.20 20.53
N THR A 46 1.07 2.94 19.22
CA THR A 46 1.94 2.00 18.51
C THR A 46 3.37 2.52 18.30
N GLN A 47 3.60 3.83 18.38
CA GLN A 47 4.97 4.38 18.42
C GLN A 47 5.70 4.00 19.72
N ASP A 48 4.99 3.92 20.85
CA ASP A 48 5.55 3.53 22.14
C ASP A 48 5.89 2.02 22.19
N VAL A 49 5.10 1.19 21.50
CA VAL A 49 5.28 -0.27 21.47
C VAL A 49 6.41 -0.69 20.51
N ALA A 50 6.65 0.04 19.42
CA ALA A 50 7.67 -0.27 18.43
C ALA A 50 8.48 0.99 18.02
N PRO A 51 9.38 1.48 18.88
CA PRO A 51 10.11 2.71 18.65
C PRO A 51 11.00 2.60 17.39
N GLY A 52 10.89 3.60 16.51
CA GLY A 52 11.65 3.69 15.25
C GLY A 52 10.90 3.25 14.00
N ARG A 53 9.69 2.68 14.12
CA ARG A 53 8.81 2.39 12.98
C ARG A 53 7.79 3.51 12.80
N HIS A 54 7.81 4.17 11.63
CA HIS A 54 6.70 5.04 11.23
C HIS A 54 5.52 4.15 10.82
N TRP A 55 4.45 4.19 11.60
CA TRP A 55 3.20 3.49 11.33
C TRP A 55 2.28 4.39 10.51
N SER A 56 1.93 3.95 9.30
CA SER A 56 0.87 4.60 8.51
C SER A 56 -0.52 4.17 9.01
N ILE A 57 -1.55 4.97 8.71
CA ILE A 57 -2.95 4.62 9.03
C ILE A 57 -3.32 3.26 8.44
N GLU A 58 -2.80 2.97 7.25
CA GLU A 58 -3.04 1.71 6.58
C GLU A 58 -2.33 0.52 7.27
N ASP A 59 -1.12 0.72 7.84
CA ASP A 59 -0.44 -0.33 8.61
C ASP A 59 -1.23 -0.72 9.87
N ILE A 60 -1.85 0.26 10.52
CA ILE A 60 -2.69 0.07 11.71
C ILE A 60 -3.94 -0.73 11.33
N ARG A 61 -4.60 -0.35 10.24
CA ARG A 61 -5.77 -1.07 9.73
C ARG A 61 -5.46 -2.54 9.48
N ASP A 62 -4.32 -2.84 8.86
CA ASP A 62 -3.94 -4.21 8.56
C ASP A 62 -3.65 -5.03 9.83
N VAL A 63 -3.04 -4.42 10.85
CA VAL A 63 -2.88 -5.04 12.17
C VAL A 63 -4.24 -5.41 12.77
N PHE A 64 -5.23 -4.52 12.68
CA PHE A 64 -6.59 -4.85 13.12
C PHE A 64 -7.26 -5.92 12.27
N GLU A 65 -7.07 -5.89 10.96
CA GLU A 65 -7.61 -6.92 10.08
C GLU A 65 -7.06 -8.31 10.44
N VAL A 66 -5.75 -8.40 10.71
CA VAL A 66 -5.09 -9.64 11.18
C VAL A 66 -5.59 -10.03 12.57
N ALA A 67 -5.71 -9.08 13.51
CA ALA A 67 -6.19 -9.34 14.86
C ALA A 67 -7.64 -9.84 14.88
N CYS A 68 -8.50 -9.29 14.02
CA CYS A 68 -9.91 -9.66 13.92
C CYS A 68 -10.15 -10.96 13.14
N ARG A 69 -9.33 -11.25 12.12
CA ARG A 69 -9.51 -12.43 11.24
C ARG A 69 -8.63 -13.62 11.63
N GLY A 70 -7.71 -13.44 12.58
CA GLY A 70 -6.74 -14.44 13.02
C GLY A 70 -5.55 -14.58 12.06
N PRO A 71 -4.47 -15.25 12.49
CA PRO A 71 -3.29 -15.48 11.66
C PRO A 71 -3.60 -16.48 10.55
N GLN A 72 -4.05 -15.99 9.40
CA GLN A 72 -3.97 -16.77 8.16
C GLN A 72 -2.51 -16.79 7.72
N ARG A 73 -1.90 -17.98 7.67
CA ARG A 73 -0.57 -18.20 7.09
C ARG A 73 -0.64 -17.98 5.58
N ASP A 74 -0.74 -16.73 5.12
CA ASP A 74 -0.61 -16.40 3.70
C ASP A 74 0.30 -15.17 3.57
N SER A 75 1.44 -15.37 2.92
CA SER A 75 2.36 -14.33 2.46
C SER A 75 1.72 -13.47 1.37
N VAL A 76 2.39 -12.37 1.01
CA VAL A 76 2.04 -11.51 -0.13
C VAL A 76 1.73 -12.35 -1.37
N GLN A 77 0.70 -11.96 -2.12
CA GLN A 77 0.32 -12.70 -3.32
C GLN A 77 1.35 -12.47 -4.43
N ILE A 78 2.22 -13.46 -4.65
CA ILE A 78 3.09 -13.53 -5.82
C ILE A 78 2.30 -14.19 -6.95
N LEU A 79 2.11 -13.46 -8.04
CA LEU A 79 1.28 -13.86 -9.17
C LEU A 79 2.11 -13.84 -10.47
N GLU A 80 1.73 -14.70 -11.41
CA GLU A 80 2.30 -14.66 -12.75
C GLU A 80 1.89 -13.39 -13.50
N GLY A 81 2.80 -12.83 -14.30
CA GLY A 81 2.55 -11.60 -15.08
C GLY A 81 1.30 -11.64 -15.96
N ARG A 82 0.84 -12.82 -16.41
CA ARG A 82 -0.41 -12.93 -17.20
C ARG A 82 -1.66 -12.44 -16.48
N PHE A 83 -1.65 -12.41 -15.13
CA PHE A 83 -2.79 -11.95 -14.33
C PHE A 83 -2.75 -10.44 -14.03
N PHE A 84 -1.62 -9.78 -14.27
CA PHE A 84 -1.42 -8.37 -13.91
C PHE A 84 -2.46 -7.45 -14.54
N ARG A 85 -2.64 -7.51 -15.87
CA ARG A 85 -3.59 -6.64 -16.58
C ARG A 85 -5.01 -6.77 -16.04
N LYS A 86 -5.42 -7.99 -15.68
CA LYS A 86 -6.73 -8.26 -15.07
C LYS A 86 -6.84 -7.58 -13.70
N ARG A 87 -5.84 -7.79 -12.83
CA ARG A 87 -5.82 -7.25 -11.46
C ARG A 87 -5.72 -5.73 -11.43
N LEU A 88 -4.92 -5.13 -12.30
CA LEU A 88 -4.81 -3.69 -12.43
C LEU A 88 -6.14 -3.07 -12.88
N ARG A 89 -6.81 -3.67 -13.87
CA ARG A 89 -8.15 -3.25 -14.29
C ARG A 89 -9.18 -3.35 -13.16
N GLU A 90 -9.12 -4.41 -12.35
CA GLU A 90 -9.98 -4.54 -11.16
C GLU A 90 -9.75 -3.40 -10.17
N GLN A 91 -8.50 -2.98 -9.93
CA GLN A 91 -8.20 -1.85 -9.06
C GLN A 91 -8.67 -0.51 -9.64
N CYS A 92 -8.49 -0.26 -10.95
CA CYS A 92 -9.04 0.94 -11.59
C CYS A 92 -10.56 0.99 -11.44
N ALA A 93 -11.26 -0.13 -11.65
CA ALA A 93 -12.71 -0.20 -11.47
C ALA A 93 -13.14 0.07 -10.00
N LEU A 94 -12.35 -0.36 -9.02
CA LEU A 94 -12.58 -0.02 -7.61
C LEU A 94 -12.36 1.47 -7.33
N GLY A 95 -11.31 2.06 -7.90
CA GLY A 95 -11.03 3.49 -7.81
C GLY A 95 -12.12 4.34 -8.46
N GLU A 96 -12.58 3.97 -9.65
CA GLU A 96 -13.67 4.64 -10.37
C GLU A 96 -14.99 4.56 -9.59
N ARG A 97 -15.30 3.39 -9.02
CA ARG A 97 -16.59 3.14 -8.36
C ARG A 97 -16.67 3.68 -6.94
N TYR A 98 -15.58 3.59 -6.18
CA TYR A 98 -15.57 3.86 -4.73
C TYR A 98 -14.63 5.00 -4.33
N GLY A 99 -13.83 5.54 -5.26
CA GLY A 99 -12.78 6.50 -4.94
C GLY A 99 -11.63 5.90 -4.13
N ASP A 100 -11.50 4.57 -4.12
CA ASP A 100 -10.41 3.88 -3.42
C ASP A 100 -9.10 4.12 -4.19
N PRO A 101 -8.12 4.87 -3.63
CA PRO A 101 -6.86 5.09 -4.32
C PRO A 101 -6.05 3.80 -4.34
N PHE A 102 -5.12 3.68 -5.27
CA PHE A 102 -4.09 2.64 -5.21
C PHE A 102 -2.80 3.17 -5.80
N ALA A 103 -1.68 2.54 -5.44
CA ALA A 103 -0.41 2.81 -6.08
C ALA A 103 0.02 1.61 -6.91
N LEU A 104 0.70 1.89 -8.01
CA LEU A 104 1.39 0.92 -8.83
C LEU A 104 2.88 1.27 -8.78
N MET A 105 3.70 0.26 -8.52
CA MET A 105 5.15 0.36 -8.48
C MET A 105 5.75 -0.69 -9.40
N VAL A 106 6.70 -0.29 -10.23
CA VAL A 106 7.46 -1.18 -11.10
C VAL A 106 8.92 -1.07 -10.74
N VAL A 107 9.49 -2.16 -10.24
CA VAL A 107 10.91 -2.26 -9.89
C VAL A 107 11.64 -2.97 -11.03
N LYS A 108 12.66 -2.32 -11.61
CA LYS A 108 13.51 -2.89 -12.66
C LYS A 108 14.87 -3.24 -12.08
N LEU A 109 15.27 -4.50 -12.19
CA LEU A 109 16.56 -4.97 -11.70
C LEU A 109 17.66 -4.72 -12.74
N ALA A 110 18.88 -4.44 -12.30
CA ALA A 110 20.06 -4.28 -13.14
C ALA A 110 20.46 -5.57 -13.88
N ARG A 111 21.27 -5.45 -14.94
CA ARG A 111 21.78 -6.62 -15.69
C ARG A 111 22.93 -7.21 -14.89
N THR A 112 22.66 -8.04 -13.89
CA THR A 112 23.73 -8.68 -13.11
C THR A 112 24.03 -10.09 -13.60
N THR A 113 25.29 -10.49 -13.42
CA THR A 113 25.81 -11.83 -13.72
C THR A 113 25.35 -12.90 -12.71
N ASP A 114 24.73 -12.48 -11.60
CA ASP A 114 24.53 -13.30 -10.39
C ASP A 114 23.29 -14.20 -10.40
N GLY A 115 22.61 -14.31 -11.55
CA GLY A 115 21.60 -15.34 -11.80
C GLY A 115 20.29 -15.22 -11.00
N PRO A 116 19.44 -16.26 -11.02
CA PRO A 116 18.07 -16.24 -10.46
C PRO A 116 18.01 -16.05 -8.93
N ALA A 117 19.00 -16.58 -8.20
CA ALA A 117 19.01 -16.59 -6.73
C ALA A 117 18.98 -15.18 -6.11
N LEU A 118 19.61 -14.21 -6.77
CA LEU A 118 19.58 -12.81 -6.35
C LEU A 118 18.20 -12.17 -6.55
N SER A 119 17.52 -12.52 -7.65
CA SER A 119 16.16 -12.03 -7.92
C SER A 119 15.17 -12.55 -6.88
N ASP A 120 15.34 -13.81 -6.46
CA ASP A 120 14.54 -14.42 -5.39
C ASP A 120 14.81 -13.75 -4.03
N SER A 121 16.08 -13.49 -3.69
CA SER A 121 16.43 -12.79 -2.45
C SER A 121 15.88 -11.36 -2.39
N ILE A 122 15.88 -10.63 -3.51
CA ILE A 122 15.28 -9.30 -3.60
C ILE A 122 13.76 -9.40 -3.45
N LEU A 123 13.14 -10.41 -4.07
CA LEU A 123 11.70 -10.63 -3.98
C LEU A 123 11.27 -10.95 -2.54
N ASP A 124 12.02 -11.77 -1.82
CA ASP A 124 11.78 -12.06 -0.40
C ASP A 124 11.89 -10.79 0.44
N ALA A 125 12.93 -9.99 0.24
CA ALA A 125 13.13 -8.72 0.97
C ALA A 125 12.01 -7.70 0.70
N ILE A 126 11.49 -7.65 -0.54
CA ILE A 126 10.35 -6.79 -0.90
C ILE A 126 9.08 -7.32 -0.24
N THR A 127 8.78 -8.61 -0.41
CA THR A 127 7.52 -9.21 0.08
C THR A 127 7.40 -9.17 1.60
N ASP A 128 8.50 -9.26 2.35
CA ASP A 128 8.52 -9.07 3.81
C ASP A 128 8.04 -7.68 4.28
N ARG A 129 7.99 -6.69 3.39
CA ARG A 129 7.55 -5.31 3.70
C ARG A 129 6.20 -4.95 3.11
N LEU A 130 5.70 -5.77 2.20
CA LEU A 130 4.43 -5.56 1.57
C LEU A 130 3.30 -6.14 2.45
N ARG A 131 2.13 -5.56 2.27
CA ARG A 131 0.90 -5.98 2.94
C ARG A 131 0.39 -7.23 2.27
N ARG A 132 -0.41 -7.98 3.00
CA ARG A 132 -1.11 -9.14 2.45
C ARG A 132 -1.98 -8.81 1.22
N THR A 133 -2.56 -7.62 1.21
CA THR A 133 -3.43 -7.12 0.13
C THR A 133 -2.64 -6.63 -1.07
N ASP A 134 -1.35 -6.38 -0.91
CA ASP A 134 -0.46 -6.03 -2.01
C ASP A 134 -0.24 -7.26 -2.89
N MET A 135 -0.05 -7.00 -4.19
CA MET A 135 0.11 -8.05 -5.19
C MET A 135 1.40 -7.80 -5.95
N VAL A 136 2.25 -8.83 -6.03
CA VAL A 136 3.52 -8.79 -6.76
C VAL A 136 3.43 -9.67 -7.99
N PHE A 137 3.86 -9.14 -9.13
CA PHE A 137 3.81 -9.81 -10.42
C PHE A 137 5.20 -9.90 -11.01
N LEU A 138 5.63 -11.12 -11.33
CA LEU A 138 6.98 -11.39 -11.79
C LEU A 138 7.08 -11.30 -13.32
N TYR A 139 8.10 -10.56 -13.80
CA TYR A 139 8.39 -10.33 -15.22
C TYR A 139 9.89 -10.38 -15.49
N LYS A 140 10.47 -11.56 -15.68
CA LYS A 140 11.93 -11.73 -15.88
C LYS A 140 12.73 -10.92 -14.84
N ARG A 141 13.24 -9.74 -15.21
CA ARG A 141 14.03 -8.83 -14.35
C ARG A 141 13.26 -7.61 -13.85
N ARG A 142 11.94 -7.72 -13.80
CA ARG A 142 11.04 -6.66 -13.33
C ARG A 142 9.97 -7.24 -12.43
N PHE A 143 9.52 -6.41 -11.49
CA PHE A 143 8.41 -6.69 -10.61
C PHE A 143 7.36 -5.62 -10.79
N GLY A 144 6.14 -6.00 -11.13
CA GLY A 144 4.97 -5.13 -11.02
C GLY A 144 4.35 -5.31 -9.65
N ILE A 145 4.08 -4.23 -8.94
CA ILE A 145 3.56 -4.27 -7.57
C ILE A 145 2.34 -3.36 -7.49
N ILE A 146 1.18 -3.96 -7.23
CA ILE A 146 -0.07 -3.23 -7.02
C ILE A 146 -0.26 -3.12 -5.51
N LEU A 147 -0.48 -1.88 -5.04
CA LEU A 147 -0.63 -1.51 -3.65
C LEU A 147 -2.04 -0.92 -3.43
N PRO A 148 -3.06 -1.75 -3.19
CA PRO A 148 -4.43 -1.28 -2.99
C PRO A 148 -4.52 -0.30 -1.82
N ARG A 149 -5.37 0.73 -1.94
CA ARG A 149 -5.62 1.72 -0.88
C ARG A 149 -4.38 2.53 -0.47
N MET A 150 -3.32 2.48 -1.27
CA MET A 150 -2.12 3.28 -1.04
C MET A 150 -2.35 4.74 -1.45
N ARG A 151 -2.06 5.66 -0.54
CA ARG A 151 -2.10 7.11 -0.79
C ARG A 151 -0.73 7.62 -1.21
N ALA A 152 -0.71 8.69 -2.00
CA ALA A 152 0.53 9.30 -2.49
C ALA A 152 1.54 9.65 -1.38
N VAL A 153 1.05 10.19 -0.26
CA VAL A 153 1.89 10.55 0.89
C VAL A 153 2.59 9.36 1.56
N SER A 154 2.00 8.16 1.48
CA SER A 154 2.53 6.94 2.09
C SER A 154 3.47 6.18 1.15
N LEU A 155 3.46 6.49 -0.15
CA LEU A 155 4.23 5.76 -1.15
C LEU A 155 5.73 6.07 -1.09
N GLY A 156 6.12 7.34 -0.96
CA GLY A 156 7.53 7.75 -0.87
C GLY A 156 8.31 7.02 0.25
N PRO A 157 7.79 6.98 1.49
CA PRO A 157 8.40 6.20 2.57
C PRO A 157 8.50 4.70 2.27
N LEU A 158 7.55 4.11 1.55
CA LEU A 158 7.63 2.70 1.14
C LEU A 158 8.75 2.48 0.13
N ILE A 159 8.85 3.33 -0.90
CA ILE A 159 9.91 3.27 -1.91
C ILE A 159 11.28 3.34 -1.23
N GLY A 160 11.51 4.35 -0.37
CA GLY A 160 12.80 4.51 0.30
C GLY A 160 13.17 3.32 1.21
N ARG A 161 12.17 2.65 1.82
CA ARG A 161 12.41 1.40 2.56
C ARG A 161 12.79 0.25 1.64
N VAL A 162 12.10 0.10 0.52
CA VAL A 162 12.38 -0.94 -0.49
C VAL A 162 13.79 -0.74 -1.07
N GLU A 163 14.12 0.47 -1.52
CA GLU A 163 15.45 0.81 -2.05
C GLU A 163 16.56 0.52 -1.04
N LYS A 164 16.39 0.95 0.21
CA LYS A 164 17.38 0.70 1.27
C LYS A 164 17.58 -0.79 1.53
N LEU A 165 16.53 -1.59 1.50
CA LEU A 165 16.62 -3.03 1.73
C LEU A 165 17.34 -3.74 0.59
N ILE A 166 17.05 -3.34 -0.65
CA ILE A 166 17.75 -3.89 -1.80
C ILE A 166 19.23 -3.47 -1.75
N GLY A 167 19.52 -2.22 -1.37
CA GLY A 167 20.88 -1.74 -1.17
C GLY A 167 21.67 -2.50 -0.10
N VAL A 168 21.03 -2.92 1.00
CA VAL A 168 21.68 -3.66 2.09
C VAL A 168 21.82 -5.16 1.77
N GLY A 169 20.83 -5.77 1.13
CA GLY A 169 20.79 -7.22 0.88
C GLY A 169 21.50 -7.65 -0.40
N ALA A 170 21.31 -6.89 -1.49
CA ALA A 170 21.90 -7.18 -2.79
C ALA A 170 23.10 -6.27 -3.10
N GLY A 171 23.15 -5.05 -2.57
CA GLY A 171 24.10 -4.00 -2.94
C GLY A 171 23.45 -2.96 -3.87
N GLU A 172 23.86 -1.70 -3.79
CA GLU A 172 23.21 -0.56 -4.48
C GLU A 172 23.17 -0.68 -6.02
N GLU A 173 23.97 -1.56 -6.63
CA GLU A 173 24.07 -1.75 -8.09
C GLU A 173 22.97 -2.64 -8.71
N HIS A 174 22.00 -3.14 -7.92
CA HIS A 174 21.06 -4.19 -8.35
C HIS A 174 19.68 -3.71 -8.80
N VAL A 175 19.32 -2.46 -8.52
CA VAL A 175 18.09 -1.83 -9.01
C VAL A 175 18.47 -0.77 -10.02
N ASP A 176 17.96 -0.90 -11.23
CA ASP A 176 18.18 0.06 -12.31
C ASP A 176 17.24 1.26 -12.17
N SER A 177 15.96 0.99 -11.89
CA SER A 177 14.97 2.05 -11.65
C SER A 177 13.73 1.55 -10.94
N VAL A 178 13.07 2.48 -10.24
CA VAL A 178 11.71 2.29 -9.69
C VAL A 178 10.80 3.33 -10.36
N ALA A 179 9.75 2.86 -11.01
CA ALA A 179 8.71 3.72 -11.58
C ALA A 179 7.43 3.57 -10.76
N THR A 180 6.75 4.68 -10.48
CA THR A 180 5.53 4.65 -9.68
C THR A 180 4.42 5.52 -10.25
N LEU A 181 3.17 5.10 -10.01
CA LEU A 181 1.95 5.81 -10.36
C LEU A 181 0.96 5.69 -9.20
N VAL A 182 0.24 6.75 -8.88
CA VAL A 182 -0.83 6.73 -7.86
C VAL A 182 -2.14 7.08 -8.52
N TYR A 183 -3.09 6.15 -8.52
CA TYR A 183 -4.41 6.38 -9.09
C TYR A 183 -5.37 6.96 -8.02
N PRO A 184 -6.20 7.95 -8.36
CA PRO A 184 -6.28 8.62 -9.66
C PRO A 184 -5.11 9.57 -9.92
N ASP A 185 -4.56 9.51 -11.13
CA ASP A 185 -3.47 10.37 -11.61
C ASP A 185 -4.01 11.33 -12.70
N PRO A 186 -3.74 12.64 -12.65
CA PRO A 186 -4.19 13.58 -13.67
C PRO A 186 -3.65 13.28 -15.08
N GLU A 187 -2.44 12.72 -15.20
CA GLU A 187 -1.83 12.36 -16.48
C GLU A 187 -2.36 11.03 -17.02
N TYR A 188 -2.84 10.16 -16.13
CA TYR A 188 -3.38 8.82 -16.44
C TYR A 188 -4.80 8.69 -15.89
N SER A 189 -5.71 9.47 -16.47
CA SER A 189 -7.07 9.67 -15.93
C SER A 189 -8.01 8.47 -16.11
N ASP A 190 -7.73 7.57 -17.05
CA ASP A 190 -8.60 6.45 -17.39
C ASP A 190 -7.88 5.11 -17.25
N THR A 191 -8.66 4.04 -17.08
CA THR A 191 -8.14 2.67 -16.93
C THR A 191 -7.15 2.29 -18.04
N GLN A 192 -7.39 2.67 -19.29
CA GLN A 192 -6.55 2.25 -20.41
C GLN A 192 -5.19 2.97 -20.37
N SER A 193 -5.16 4.27 -20.06
CA SER A 193 -3.91 5.02 -19.88
C SER A 193 -3.02 4.44 -18.76
N VAL A 194 -3.61 4.01 -17.65
CA VAL A 194 -2.89 3.35 -16.54
C VAL A 194 -2.32 2.00 -16.97
N LEU A 195 -3.10 1.21 -17.72
CA LEU A 195 -2.64 -0.08 -18.26
C LEU A 195 -1.47 0.10 -19.23
N ASP A 196 -1.55 1.08 -20.12
CA ASP A 196 -0.53 1.33 -21.13
C ASP A 196 0.78 1.82 -20.49
N TRP A 197 0.69 2.74 -19.52
CA TRP A 197 1.85 3.14 -18.71
C TRP A 197 2.50 1.93 -18.03
N ALA A 198 1.71 1.08 -17.39
CA ALA A 198 2.21 -0.08 -16.66
C ALA A 198 2.92 -1.07 -17.60
N GLU A 199 2.35 -1.33 -18.77
CA GLU A 199 2.95 -2.21 -19.77
C GLU A 199 4.25 -1.63 -20.33
N ASP A 200 4.31 -0.33 -20.60
CA ASP A 200 5.53 0.32 -21.07
C ASP A 200 6.65 0.26 -20.03
N GLN A 201 6.33 0.34 -18.73
CA GLN A 201 7.32 0.11 -17.69
C GLN A 201 7.79 -1.35 -17.61
N LEU A 202 6.95 -2.32 -17.98
CA LEU A 202 7.25 -3.75 -17.87
C LEU A 202 7.91 -4.35 -19.14
N ARG A 203 7.79 -3.70 -20.30
CA ARG A 203 8.38 -4.15 -21.57
C ARG A 203 9.91 -4.22 -21.49
N GLU A 204 10.49 -5.27 -22.11
CA GLU A 204 11.93 -5.32 -22.38
C GLU A 204 12.26 -4.38 -23.54
N ILE A 205 13.08 -3.37 -23.27
CA ILE A 205 13.84 -2.65 -24.28
C ILE A 205 15.16 -3.41 -24.50
#